data_AF-A0AA86APQ6-F1
#
_entry.id   AF-A0AA86APQ6-F1
#
_cell.length_a   1.000
_cell.length_b   1.000
_cell.length_c   1.000
_cell.angle_alpha   90.00
_cell.angle_beta   90.00
_cell.angle_gamma   90.00
#
_symmetry.space_group_name_H-M   'P 1'
#
loop_
_entity.id
_entity.type
_entity.pdbx_description
1 polymer ?
#
loop_
_entity_poly.entity_id
_entity_poly.type
_entity_poly.pdbx_seq_one_letter_code
_entity_poly.pdbx_strand_id
1 'polypeptide(L)'
;MQYPQEPFYTPKHLLSLWQCGCYIHTQNLITLGSALGMELPFKKRSSLLQTLLLHVKETHQEPVFLSLMNDLLDHKAQTLHENIAHYPKTARLMQPWLQKIEKTKHLLNREFALHVKEKHE
;
A
#
# COMPACT_ATOMS: atom_id res chain seq x y z
N MET A 1 25.53 -4.59 -23.94
CA MET A 1 24.47 -5.45 -23.36
C MET A 1 23.34 -4.54 -22.92
N GLN A 2 22.22 -4.57 -23.64
CA GLN A 2 21.01 -3.83 -23.26
C GLN A 2 20.27 -4.69 -22.24
N TYR A 3 20.09 -4.19 -21.02
CA TYR A 3 19.18 -4.79 -20.06
C TYR A 3 17.76 -4.70 -20.63
N PRO A 4 16.98 -5.79 -20.65
CA PRO A 4 15.60 -5.71 -21.05
C PRO A 4 14.87 -4.80 -20.05
N GLN A 5 14.34 -3.69 -20.57
CA GLN A 5 13.43 -2.81 -19.85
C GLN A 5 12.17 -3.64 -19.56
N GLU A 6 12.02 -4.15 -18.33
CA GLU A 6 10.81 -4.87 -17.93
C GLU A 6 9.61 -3.92 -18.05
N PRO A 7 8.53 -4.31 -18.74
CA PRO A 7 7.36 -3.47 -18.86
C PRO A 7 6.74 -3.22 -17.47
N PHE A 8 6.47 -1.95 -17.21
CA PHE A 8 6.00 -1.41 -15.95
C PHE A 8 4.62 -1.99 -15.53
N TYR A 9 4.59 -2.85 -14.51
CA TYR A 9 3.39 -3.58 -14.04
C TYR A 9 2.86 -3.10 -12.67
N THR A 10 3.02 -1.83 -12.27
CA THR A 10 2.48 -1.33 -10.98
C THR A 10 1.03 -1.69 -10.73
N PRO A 11 0.08 -1.65 -11.69
CA PRO A 11 -1.29 -2.06 -11.40
C PRO A 11 -1.37 -3.54 -11.03
N LYS A 12 -0.64 -4.44 -11.72
CA LYS A 12 -0.62 -5.87 -11.39
C LYS A 12 0.12 -6.17 -10.09
N HIS A 13 1.20 -5.43 -9.79
CA HIS A 13 2.00 -5.59 -8.56
C HIS A 13 1.33 -4.96 -7.33
N LEU A 14 0.60 -3.85 -7.52
CA LEU A 14 -0.25 -3.26 -6.49
C LEU A 14 -1.54 -4.05 -6.31
N LEU A 15 -2.10 -4.64 -7.37
CA LEU A 15 -3.16 -5.64 -7.24
C LEU A 15 -2.64 -6.91 -6.56
N SER A 16 -1.35 -7.23 -6.65
CA SER A 16 -0.70 -8.30 -5.88
C SER A 16 -0.26 -7.88 -4.48
N LEU A 17 -0.47 -6.62 -4.04
CA LEU A 17 -0.57 -6.29 -2.61
C LEU A 17 -1.66 -7.15 -1.92
N TRP A 18 -2.64 -7.64 -2.70
CA TRP A 18 -3.58 -8.67 -2.26
C TRP A 18 -2.88 -9.92 -1.74
N GLN A 19 -1.77 -10.32 -2.36
CA GLN A 19 -0.92 -11.45 -1.96
C GLN A 19 0.27 -11.02 -1.08
N CYS A 20 0.64 -9.74 -1.11
CA CYS A 20 1.65 -9.13 -0.26
C CYS A 20 1.04 -8.81 1.13
N GLY A 21 0.80 -9.89 1.88
CA GLY A 21 0.92 -9.90 3.33
C GLY A 21 -0.16 -9.22 4.17
N CYS A 22 -0.34 -7.90 4.06
CA CYS A 22 -1.20 -7.11 4.93
C CYS A 22 -2.53 -6.74 4.24
N TYR A 23 -3.64 -7.16 4.83
CA TYR A 23 -4.96 -6.91 4.28
C TYR A 23 -5.39 -5.44 4.45
N ILE A 24 -5.59 -4.75 3.34
CA ILE A 24 -6.20 -3.41 3.27
C ILE A 24 -7.68 -3.59 2.89
N HIS A 25 -8.59 -3.22 3.79
CA HIS A 25 -10.03 -3.31 3.56
C HIS A 25 -10.58 -2.09 2.82
N THR A 26 -11.80 -2.23 2.27
CA THR A 26 -12.54 -1.19 1.55
C THR A 26 -12.55 0.16 2.28
N GLN A 27 -12.84 0.19 3.58
CA GLN A 27 -12.87 1.45 4.33
C GLN A 27 -11.53 2.19 4.34
N ASN A 28 -10.40 1.46 4.35
CA ASN A 28 -9.08 2.10 4.25
C ASN A 28 -8.92 2.78 2.90
N LEU A 29 -9.32 2.10 1.81
CA LEU A 29 -9.24 2.67 0.47
C LEU A 29 -10.11 3.93 0.34
N ILE A 30 -11.34 3.89 0.88
CA ILE A 30 -12.24 5.05 0.89
C ILE A 30 -11.63 6.21 1.67
N THR A 31 -11.01 5.92 2.83
CA THR A 31 -10.37 6.94 3.67
C THR A 31 -9.15 7.55 2.97
N LEU A 32 -8.32 6.72 2.31
CA LEU A 32 -7.20 7.19 1.49
C LEU A 32 -7.68 8.07 0.34
N GLY A 33 -8.74 7.67 -0.36
CA GLY A 33 -9.34 8.49 -1.41
C GLY A 33 -9.81 9.84 -0.88
N SER A 34 -10.51 9.84 0.26
CA SER A 34 -10.99 11.09 0.89
C SER A 34 -9.82 12.02 1.24
N ALA A 35 -8.72 11.48 1.77
CA ALA A 35 -7.50 12.24 2.08
C ALA A 35 -6.79 12.79 0.84
N LEU A 36 -7.00 12.18 -0.33
CA LEU A 36 -6.49 12.65 -1.62
C LEU A 36 -7.45 13.61 -2.34
N GLY A 37 -8.62 13.89 -1.76
CA GLY A 37 -9.63 14.77 -2.36
C GLY A 37 -10.55 14.08 -3.36
N MET A 38 -10.65 12.74 -3.32
CA MET A 38 -11.58 11.96 -4.14
C MET A 38 -12.63 11.24 -3.30
N GLU A 39 -13.88 11.26 -3.78
CA GLU A 39 -14.93 10.43 -3.21
C GLU A 39 -14.96 9.07 -3.92
N LEU A 40 -14.71 8.00 -3.17
CA LEU A 40 -14.73 6.64 -3.70
C LEU A 40 -16.08 5.97 -3.41
N PRO A 41 -16.86 5.58 -4.45
CA PRO A 41 -18.15 4.93 -4.24
C PRO A 41 -17.97 3.54 -3.66
N PHE A 42 -18.88 3.09 -2.79
CA PHE A 42 -18.80 1.76 -2.19
C PHE A 42 -18.92 0.66 -3.26
N LYS A 43 -17.77 0.13 -3.71
CA LYS A 43 -17.63 -0.84 -4.80
C LYS A 43 -16.72 -2.00 -4.37
N LYS A 44 -16.55 -2.98 -5.26
CA LYS A 44 -15.56 -4.05 -5.09
C LYS A 44 -14.17 -3.45 -4.83
N ARG A 45 -13.46 -4.02 -3.87
CA ARG A 45 -12.14 -3.52 -3.43
C ARG A 45 -11.12 -3.36 -4.57
N SER A 46 -11.07 -4.30 -5.51
CA SER A 46 -10.16 -4.22 -6.66
C SER A 46 -10.46 -3.01 -7.53
N SER A 47 -11.75 -2.71 -7.77
CA SER A 47 -12.17 -1.51 -8.49
C SER A 47 -11.80 -0.25 -7.73
N LEU A 48 -12.03 -0.21 -6.41
CA LEU A 48 -11.63 0.92 -5.56
C LEU A 48 -10.14 1.21 -5.65
N LEU A 49 -9.31 0.16 -5.52
CA LEU A 49 -7.86 0.31 -5.59
C LEU A 49 -7.41 0.80 -6.98
N GLN A 50 -7.98 0.26 -8.06
CA GLN A 50 -7.68 0.73 -9.41
C GLN A 50 -8.05 2.20 -9.61
N THR A 51 -9.25 2.62 -9.19
CA THR A 51 -9.70 4.00 -9.28
C THR A 51 -8.81 4.94 -8.46
N LEU A 52 -8.45 4.53 -7.24
CA LEU A 52 -7.54 5.28 -6.36
C LEU A 52 -6.16 5.49 -7.01
N LEU A 53 -5.55 4.41 -7.53
CA LEU A 53 -4.23 4.48 -8.14
C LEU A 53 -4.22 5.28 -9.45
N LEU A 54 -5.28 5.17 -10.24
CA LEU A 54 -5.45 5.98 -11.44
C LEU A 54 -5.50 7.47 -11.08
N HIS A 55 -6.32 7.83 -10.09
CA HIS A 55 -6.44 9.20 -9.61
C HIS A 55 -5.11 9.76 -9.10
N VAL A 56 -4.38 8.99 -8.29
CA VAL A 56 -3.05 9.36 -7.77
C VAL A 56 -2.08 9.68 -8.92
N LYS A 57 -2.08 8.87 -9.99
CA LYS A 57 -1.22 9.08 -11.16
C LYS A 57 -1.62 10.32 -11.96
N GLU A 58 -2.92 10.52 -12.18
CA GLU A 58 -3.47 11.64 -12.94
C GLU A 58 -3.29 12.99 -12.24
N THR A 59 -3.27 12.99 -10.90
CA THR A 59 -3.13 14.20 -10.07
C THR A 59 -1.70 14.42 -9.56
N HIS A 60 -0.76 13.53 -9.90
CA HIS A 60 0.63 13.58 -9.45
C HIS A 60 0.79 13.60 -7.91
N GLN A 61 -0.08 12.88 -7.21
CA GLN A 61 -0.07 12.78 -5.75
C GLN A 61 0.68 11.53 -5.25
N GLU A 62 1.56 10.94 -6.04
CA GLU A 62 2.30 9.73 -5.67
C GLU A 62 3.04 9.84 -4.32
N PRO A 63 3.74 10.96 -4.00
CA PRO A 63 4.40 11.12 -2.70
C PRO A 63 3.41 11.17 -1.53
N VAL A 64 2.27 11.84 -1.72
CA VAL A 64 1.22 11.96 -0.71
C VAL A 64 0.57 10.60 -0.46
N PHE A 65 0.23 9.88 -1.53
CA PHE A 65 -0.31 8.53 -1.45
C PHE A 65 0.65 7.58 -0.72
N LEU A 66 1.95 7.62 -1.04
CA LEU A 66 2.95 6.80 -0.37
C LEU A 66 3.02 7.10 1.14
N SER A 67 3.00 8.38 1.53
CA SER A 67 2.96 8.78 2.94
C SER A 67 1.72 8.20 3.64
N LEU A 68 0.53 8.43 3.08
CA LEU A 68 -0.73 7.95 3.66
C LEU A 68 -0.78 6.42 3.79
N MET A 69 -0.22 5.71 2.81
CA MET A 69 -0.13 4.25 2.87
C MET A 69 0.84 3.77 3.96
N ASN A 70 1.97 4.44 4.14
CA ASN A 70 2.90 4.13 5.23
C ASN A 70 2.25 4.39 6.61
N ASP A 71 1.54 5.51 6.77
CA ASP A 71 0.82 5.84 8.01
C ASP A 71 -0.23 4.77 8.35
N LEU A 72 -0.99 4.30 7.35
CA LEU A 72 -1.96 3.22 7.51
C LEU A 72 -1.30 1.92 7.98
N LEU A 73 -0.14 1.59 7.41
CA LEU A 73 0.61 0.37 7.73
C LEU A 73 1.23 0.46 9.13
N ASP A 74 1.74 1.62 9.52
CA ASP A 74 2.28 1.88 10.85
C ASP A 74 1.20 1.79 11.93
N HIS A 75 0.03 2.39 11.69
CA HIS A 75 -1.11 2.23 12.58
C HIS A 75 -1.49 0.76 12.77
N LYS A 76 -1.50 -0.04 11.69
CA LYS A 76 -1.79 -1.48 11.79
C LYS A 76 -0.72 -2.23 12.58
N ALA A 77 0.56 -1.91 12.37
CA ALA A 77 1.65 -2.52 13.13
C ALA A 77 1.54 -2.18 14.62
N GLN A 78 1.25 -0.93 14.95
CA GLN A 78 1.04 -0.47 16.32
C GLN A 78 -0.08 -1.23 17.01
N THR A 79 -1.24 -1.39 16.35
CA THR A 79 -2.35 -2.20 16.89
C THR A 79 -1.93 -3.65 17.16
N LEU A 80 -1.11 -4.26 16.30
CA LEU A 80 -0.60 -5.61 16.52
C LEU A 80 0.38 -5.66 17.70
N HIS A 81 1.28 -4.68 17.82
CA HIS A 81 2.19 -4.59 18.96
C HIS A 81 1.44 -4.46 20.29
N GLU A 82 0.42 -3.61 20.34
CA GLU A 82 -0.46 -3.47 21.50
C GLU A 82 -1.16 -4.79 21.83
N ASN A 83 -1.73 -5.48 20.85
CA ASN A 83 -2.37 -6.77 21.06
C ASN A 83 -1.39 -7.83 21.59
N ILE A 84 -0.15 -7.86 21.10
CA ILE A 84 0.89 -8.76 21.61
C ILE A 84 1.24 -8.41 23.06
N ALA A 85 1.35 -7.12 23.40
CA ALA A 85 1.64 -6.68 24.76
C ALA A 85 0.54 -7.08 25.76
N HIS A 86 -0.73 -6.93 25.38
CA HIS A 86 -1.88 -7.31 26.21
C HIS A 86 -2.11 -8.83 26.24
N TYR A 87 -1.82 -9.53 25.14
CA TYR A 87 -2.04 -10.98 25.01
C TYR A 87 -0.78 -11.68 24.49
N PRO A 88 0.27 -11.86 25.32
CA PRO A 88 1.58 -12.38 24.86
C PRO A 88 1.53 -13.74 24.16
N LYS A 89 0.55 -14.59 24.52
CA LYS A 89 0.33 -15.91 23.87
C LYS A 89 0.00 -15.80 22.38
N THR A 90 -0.47 -14.65 21.90
CA THR A 90 -0.80 -14.39 20.49
C THR A 90 0.42 -14.02 19.65
N ALA A 91 1.58 -13.75 20.27
CA ALA A 91 2.78 -13.29 19.58
C ALA A 91 3.17 -14.18 18.40
N ARG A 92 3.17 -15.50 18.59
CA ARG A 92 3.53 -16.46 17.54
C ARG A 92 2.63 -16.34 16.29
N LEU A 93 1.36 -16.00 16.48
CA LEU A 93 0.39 -15.82 15.40
C LEU A 93 0.54 -14.45 14.72
N MET A 94 0.80 -13.40 15.49
CA MET A 94 0.80 -12.02 15.01
C MET A 94 2.15 -11.57 14.41
N GLN A 95 3.28 -12.16 14.83
CA GLN A 95 4.61 -11.84 14.31
C GLN A 95 4.73 -11.96 12.77
N PRO A 96 4.22 -13.03 12.13
CA PRO A 96 4.18 -13.10 10.66
C PRO A 96 3.39 -11.96 10.00
N TRP A 97 2.38 -11.41 10.68
CA TRP A 97 1.58 -10.29 10.16
C TRP A 97 2.35 -8.97 10.22
N LEU A 98 3.12 -8.74 11.30
CA LEU A 98 4.06 -7.62 11.39
C LEU A 98 5.11 -7.68 10.27
N GLN A 99 5.72 -8.85 10.04
CA GLN A 99 6.67 -9.04 8.94
C GLN A 99 6.05 -8.77 7.56
N LYS A 100 4.78 -9.12 7.39
CA LYS A 100 4.02 -8.86 6.18
C LYS A 100 3.81 -7.36 5.95
N ILE A 101 3.50 -6.60 7.00
CA ILE A 101 3.40 -5.13 6.95
C ILE A 101 4.72 -4.52 6.48
N GLU A 102 5.85 -4.91 7.08
CA GLU A 102 7.16 -4.38 6.71
C GLU A 102 7.53 -4.68 5.25
N LYS A 103 7.26 -5.90 4.78
CA LYS A 103 7.44 -6.27 3.37
C LYS A 103 6.57 -5.42 2.45
N THR A 104 5.33 -5.11 2.85
CA THR A 104 4.44 -4.22 2.10
C THR A 104 5.01 -2.80 2.01
N LYS A 105 5.49 -2.23 3.12
CA LYS A 105 6.14 -0.90 3.14
C LYS A 105 7.35 -0.86 2.20
N HIS A 106 8.20 -1.89 2.26
CA HIS A 106 9.37 -1.99 1.40
C HIS A 106 8.99 -2.06 -0.10
N LEU A 107 7.97 -2.85 -0.44
CA LEU A 107 7.44 -2.93 -1.80
C LEU A 107 6.92 -1.56 -2.26
N LEU A 108 6.08 -0.90 -1.48
CA LEU A 108 5.53 0.42 -1.82
C LEU A 108 6.64 1.44 -2.05
N ASN A 109 7.59 1.55 -1.11
CA ASN A 109 8.71 2.47 -1.24
C ASN A 109 9.53 2.18 -2.51
N ARG A 110 9.77 0.91 -2.84
CA ARG A 110 10.48 0.55 -4.08
C ARG A 110 9.72 0.99 -5.32
N GLU A 111 8.44 0.63 -5.43
CA GLU A 111 7.64 0.93 -6.63
C GLU A 111 7.45 2.44 -6.84
N PHE A 112 7.27 3.20 -5.76
CA PHE A 112 7.06 4.65 -5.85
C PHE A 112 8.37 5.46 -5.89
N ALA A 113 9.48 4.95 -5.36
CA ALA A 113 10.79 5.61 -5.48
C ALA A 113 11.41 5.46 -6.88
N LEU A 114 11.19 4.32 -7.56
CA LEU A 114 11.67 4.11 -8.95
C LEU A 114 11.03 5.13 -9.91
N HIS A 115 9.77 5.50 -9.68
CA HIS A 115 9.05 6.46 -10.48
C HIS A 115 9.51 7.92 -10.37
N VAL A 116 10.15 8.31 -9.27
CA VAL A 116 10.70 9.66 -9.12
C VAL A 116 11.95 9.84 -9.99
N LYS A 117 12.69 8.77 -10.28
CA LYS A 117 13.89 8.83 -11.13
C LYS A 117 13.57 8.89 -12.62
N GLU A 118 12.55 8.18 -13.09
CA GLU A 118 12.19 8.14 -14.52
C GLU A 118 11.58 9.46 -15.05
N LYS A 119 11.09 10.37 -14.20
CA LYS A 119 10.59 11.70 -14.63
C LYS A 119 11.71 12.74 -14.83
N HIS A 120 12.96 12.41 -14.53
CA HIS A 120 14.11 13.32 -14.60
C HIS A 120 15.18 12.91 -15.63
N GLU A 121 14.89 11.94 -16.49
CA GLU A 121 15.67 11.61 -17.70
C GLU A 121 14.87 11.95 -18.96
#